data_AF-A0A4Q3C5N5-F1
#
_entry.id   AF-A0A4Q3C5N5-F1
#
_cell.length_a   1.000
_cell.length_b   1.000
_cell.length_c   1.000
_cell.angle_alpha   90.00
_cell.angle_beta   90.00
_cell.angle_gamma   90.00
#
_symmetry.space_group_name_H-M   'P 1'
#
loop_
_entity.id
_entity.type
_entity.pdbx_description
1 polymer ?
#
loop_
_entity_poly.entity_id
_entity_poly.type
_entity_poly.pdbx_seq_one_letter_code
_entity_poly.pdbx_strand_id
1 'polypeptide(L)'
;MKNEDKFNLFKQVRDIIKDDTSAGMPPVPDTVADFLGKLSMLEGVPVQNLVPNINYLPLGYDAVDKTEIGAFKLFYLDPEWVQSLLCGALSLADEQSTLLLRGAMDGTYAAKVHYNDTKEKIIRQIAGLYEPAAFDAELKRRIEEKHLEYGNPEAVTNSQSNWSFTGFFIRSSIIKQWRGVQVIASGFDDDNQHRPRRVVRLMNLSADTMFCLCEGVIKDTSLDLDNLTGDMYDTFKGLGSYLEKSVDAPAQDN
;
A
#
# COMPACT_ATOMS: atom_id res chain seq x y z
N MET A 1 -6.72 -28.52 47.82
CA MET A 1 -5.62 -27.68 47.31
C MET A 1 -6.22 -26.68 46.35
N LYS A 2 -6.17 -25.39 46.69
CA LYS A 2 -6.74 -24.30 45.90
C LYS A 2 -5.82 -24.06 44.70
N ASN A 3 -6.35 -24.13 43.49
CA ASN A 3 -5.61 -23.74 42.28
C ASN A 3 -5.39 -22.22 42.34
N GLU A 4 -4.13 -21.83 42.35
CA GLU A 4 -3.72 -20.44 42.12
C GLU A 4 -4.06 -20.08 40.68
N ASP A 5 -5.14 -19.33 40.47
CA ASP A 5 -5.36 -18.59 39.24
C ASP A 5 -4.21 -17.59 39.09
N LYS A 6 -3.22 -17.97 38.27
CA LYS A 6 -2.11 -17.09 37.91
C LYS A 6 -2.69 -15.83 37.28
N PHE A 7 -2.43 -14.69 37.93
CA PHE A 7 -2.74 -13.37 37.42
C PHE A 7 -2.14 -13.20 36.01
N ASN A 8 -2.98 -13.19 34.98
CA ASN A 8 -2.56 -13.02 33.60
C ASN A 8 -2.96 -11.62 33.13
N LEU A 9 -2.00 -10.70 33.22
CA LEU A 9 -2.14 -9.30 32.82
C LEU A 9 -2.62 -9.18 31.36
N PHE A 10 -2.17 -10.05 30.46
CA PHE A 10 -2.60 -10.02 29.06
C PHE A 10 -4.05 -10.45 28.85
N LYS A 11 -4.58 -11.32 29.72
CA LYS A 11 -6.00 -11.70 29.71
C LYS A 11 -6.86 -10.53 30.20
N GLN A 12 -6.50 -9.90 31.33
CA GLN A 12 -7.18 -8.71 31.81
C GLN A 12 -7.09 -7.54 30.83
N VAL A 13 -5.91 -7.28 30.25
CA VAL A 13 -5.71 -6.24 29.25
C VAL A 13 -6.52 -6.54 28.00
N ARG A 14 -6.59 -7.80 27.53
CA ARG A 14 -7.46 -8.21 26.41
C ARG A 14 -8.94 -8.04 26.72
N ASP A 15 -9.37 -8.38 27.94
CA ASP A 15 -10.76 -8.26 28.38
C ASP A 15 -11.15 -6.78 28.57
N ILE A 16 -10.22 -5.91 29.00
CA ILE A 16 -10.36 -4.44 29.02
C ILE A 16 -10.36 -3.87 27.59
N ILE A 17 -9.56 -4.40 26.67
CA ILE A 17 -9.53 -4.03 25.24
C ILE A 17 -10.83 -4.42 24.52
N LYS A 18 -11.51 -5.47 25.00
CA LYS A 18 -12.85 -5.87 24.53
C LYS A 18 -13.97 -5.04 25.14
N ASP A 19 -13.72 -4.36 26.26
CA ASP A 19 -14.68 -3.43 26.83
C ASP A 19 -14.69 -2.19 25.93
N ASP A 20 -15.74 -2.15 25.11
CA ASP A 20 -15.97 -1.24 24.00
C ASP A 20 -16.01 0.21 24.52
N THR A 21 -14.84 0.85 24.65
CA THR A 21 -14.74 2.27 25.00
C THR A 21 -15.23 3.15 23.84
N SER A 22 -15.80 2.58 22.78
CA SER A 22 -16.42 3.26 21.64
C SER A 22 -17.89 3.66 21.89
N ALA A 23 -18.55 3.11 22.93
CA ALA A 23 -20.01 3.17 23.12
C ALA A 23 -20.61 4.56 23.44
N GLY A 24 -19.82 5.64 23.37
CA GLY A 24 -20.29 7.01 23.59
C GLY A 24 -19.46 8.09 22.90
N MET A 25 -18.53 7.72 22.02
CA MET A 25 -17.72 8.70 21.30
C MET A 25 -18.37 9.14 19.99
N PRO A 26 -18.31 10.43 19.65
CA PRO A 26 -18.76 10.89 18.34
C PRO A 26 -17.93 10.19 17.25
N PRO A 27 -18.54 9.83 16.11
CA PRO A 27 -17.81 9.19 15.03
C PRO A 27 -16.68 10.12 14.54
N VAL A 28 -15.53 9.52 14.24
CA VAL A 28 -14.36 10.26 13.74
C VAL A 28 -14.73 10.99 12.45
N PRO A 29 -14.45 12.31 12.34
CA PRO A 29 -14.74 13.05 11.12
C PRO A 29 -14.06 12.43 9.91
N ASP A 30 -14.79 12.35 8.79
CA ASP A 30 -14.30 11.74 7.55
C ASP A 30 -13.00 12.40 7.05
N THR A 31 -12.86 13.71 7.23
CA THR A 31 -11.66 14.46 6.85
C THR A 31 -10.40 13.98 7.60
N VAL A 32 -10.56 13.62 8.87
CA VAL A 32 -9.45 13.12 9.72
C VAL A 32 -9.13 11.67 9.35
N ALA A 33 -10.16 10.84 9.17
CA ALA A 33 -9.98 9.46 8.73
C ALA A 33 -9.28 9.40 7.35
N ASP A 34 -9.73 10.21 6.40
CA ASP A 34 -9.12 10.29 5.06
C ASP A 34 -7.68 10.79 5.13
N PHE A 35 -7.40 11.82 5.95
CA PHE A 35 -6.04 12.32 6.15
C PHE A 35 -5.12 11.24 6.72
N LEU A 36 -5.54 10.55 7.79
CA LEU A 36 -4.74 9.50 8.42
C LEU A 36 -4.57 8.27 7.52
N GLY A 37 -5.61 7.90 6.76
CA GLY A 37 -5.55 6.83 5.77
C GLY A 37 -4.59 7.14 4.62
N LYS A 38 -4.61 8.38 4.11
CA LYS A 38 -3.65 8.84 3.10
C LYS A 38 -2.23 8.89 3.65
N LEU A 39 -2.05 9.37 4.87
CA LEU A 39 -0.75 9.46 5.52
C LEU A 39 -0.14 8.08 5.78
N SER A 40 -0.94 7.08 6.17
CA SER A 40 -0.45 5.69 6.33
C SER A 40 -0.05 5.06 4.99
N MET A 41 -0.63 5.50 3.87
CA MET A 41 -0.20 5.18 2.50
C MET A 41 0.97 6.06 1.99
N LEU A 42 1.58 6.84 2.89
CA LEU A 42 2.67 7.79 2.65
C LEU A 42 2.30 8.98 1.74
N GLU A 43 1.02 9.16 1.44
CA GLU A 43 0.59 10.28 0.60
C GLU A 43 0.86 11.61 1.31
N GLY A 44 1.45 12.56 0.59
CA GLY A 44 1.92 13.83 1.16
C GLY A 44 3.29 13.78 1.83
N VAL A 45 3.90 12.60 2.01
CA VAL A 45 5.27 12.49 2.53
C VAL A 45 6.29 12.89 1.43
N PRO A 46 7.19 13.85 1.70
CA PRO A 46 8.24 14.23 0.76
C PRO A 46 9.17 13.06 0.42
N VAL A 47 9.54 12.91 -0.85
CA VAL A 47 10.42 11.83 -1.33
C VAL A 47 11.78 11.82 -0.62
N GLN A 48 12.31 12.98 -0.25
CA GLN A 48 13.55 13.10 0.52
C GLN A 48 13.49 12.40 1.89
N ASN A 49 12.29 12.16 2.43
CA ASN A 49 12.09 11.41 3.67
C ASN A 49 11.92 9.90 3.40
N LEU A 50 11.61 9.52 2.15
CA LEU A 50 11.44 8.12 1.74
C LEU A 50 12.75 7.50 1.22
N VAL A 51 13.60 8.32 0.61
CA VAL A 51 14.88 7.90 0.03
C VAL A 51 16.01 8.46 0.87
N PRO A 52 16.73 7.63 1.65
CA PRO A 52 17.76 8.09 2.58
C PRO A 52 18.90 8.87 1.91
N ASN A 53 19.24 8.52 0.66
CA ASN A 53 20.26 9.22 -0.11
C ASN A 53 19.97 9.07 -1.61
N ILE A 54 20.15 10.15 -2.37
CA ILE A 54 19.94 10.16 -3.83
C ILE A 54 20.80 9.13 -4.58
N ASN A 55 21.94 8.74 -4.01
CA ASN A 55 22.83 7.72 -4.56
C ASN A 55 22.20 6.30 -4.55
N TYR A 56 21.08 6.07 -3.85
CA TYR A 56 20.34 4.81 -3.93
C TYR A 56 19.54 4.67 -5.24
N LEU A 57 19.26 5.79 -5.92
CA LEU A 57 18.58 5.86 -7.20
C LEU A 57 19.47 6.57 -8.23
N PRO A 58 20.62 5.96 -8.61
CA PRO A 58 21.45 6.50 -9.65
C PRO A 58 20.70 6.54 -10.98
N LEU A 59 20.96 7.58 -11.75
CA LEU A 59 20.65 7.62 -13.16
C LEU A 59 21.87 8.15 -13.89
N GLY A 60 22.38 7.39 -14.84
CA GLY A 60 23.57 7.73 -15.60
C GLY A 60 23.66 6.96 -16.90
N TYR A 61 24.76 7.19 -17.60
CA TYR A 61 25.09 6.48 -18.84
C TYR A 61 26.52 5.99 -18.74
N ASP A 62 26.74 4.70 -18.90
CA ASP A 62 28.07 4.15 -19.02
C ASP A 62 28.56 4.35 -20.46
N ALA A 63 29.55 5.22 -20.64
CA ALA A 63 30.12 5.50 -21.96
C ALA A 63 30.92 4.31 -22.53
N VAL A 64 31.38 3.38 -21.67
CA VAL A 64 32.18 2.22 -22.07
C VAL A 64 31.27 1.12 -22.60
N ASP A 65 30.27 0.72 -21.80
CA ASP A 65 29.32 -0.34 -22.17
C ASP A 65 28.15 0.17 -23.02
N LYS A 66 28.03 1.49 -23.20
CA LYS A 66 26.93 2.18 -23.89
C LYS A 66 25.55 1.86 -23.30
N THR A 67 25.51 1.46 -22.04
CA THR A 67 24.29 1.08 -21.33
C THR A 67 23.84 2.20 -20.39
N GLU A 68 22.53 2.28 -20.18
CA GLU A 68 21.99 3.16 -19.15
C GLU A 68 22.25 2.53 -17.77
N ILE A 69 22.73 3.35 -16.83
CA ILE A 69 22.81 3.00 -15.43
C ILE A 69 21.52 3.48 -14.78
N GLY A 70 20.57 2.57 -14.59
CA GLY A 70 19.35 2.78 -13.81
C GLY A 70 19.39 2.04 -12.47
N ALA A 71 18.31 2.15 -11.71
CA ALA A 71 18.17 1.43 -10.46
C ALA A 71 16.77 0.84 -10.30
N PHE A 72 16.71 -0.41 -9.87
CA PHE A 72 15.53 -1.05 -9.32
C PHE A 72 15.85 -1.43 -7.88
N LYS A 73 15.08 -0.90 -6.93
CA LYS A 73 15.31 -1.08 -5.49
C LYS A 73 14.03 -1.50 -4.81
N LEU A 74 14.04 -2.69 -4.23
CA LEU A 74 13.01 -3.14 -3.30
C LEU A 74 13.28 -2.55 -1.91
N PHE A 75 12.23 -2.25 -1.17
CA PHE A 75 12.33 -1.80 0.21
C PHE A 75 11.22 -2.41 1.07
N TYR A 76 11.51 -2.47 2.36
CA TYR A 76 10.55 -2.75 3.42
C TYR A 76 10.40 -1.48 4.25
N LEU A 77 9.16 -1.09 4.54
CA LEU A 77 8.86 0.05 5.36
C LEU A 77 8.73 -0.39 6.81
N ASP A 78 9.49 0.25 7.69
CA ASP A 78 9.42 -0.02 9.12
C ASP A 78 8.05 0.42 9.68
N PRO A 79 7.25 -0.49 10.26
CA PRO A 79 5.97 -0.14 10.86
C PRO A 79 6.11 0.89 11.99
N GLU A 80 7.20 0.87 12.76
CA GLU A 80 7.46 1.85 13.82
C GLU A 80 7.69 3.26 13.27
N TRP A 81 8.25 3.36 12.05
CA TRP A 81 8.40 4.63 11.37
C TRP A 81 7.06 5.21 10.93
N VAL A 82 6.15 4.37 10.42
CA VAL A 82 4.78 4.78 10.06
C VAL A 82 4.00 5.18 11.31
N GLN A 83 4.11 4.41 12.39
CA GLN A 83 3.51 4.75 13.67
C GLN A 83 4.05 6.08 14.19
N SER A 84 5.36 6.31 14.14
CA SER A 84 5.98 7.59 14.55
C SER A 84 5.47 8.76 13.72
N LEU A 85 5.28 8.57 12.40
CA LEU A 85 4.70 9.57 11.51
C LEU A 85 3.25 9.91 11.90
N LEU A 86 2.43 8.90 12.17
CA LEU A 86 1.03 9.05 12.60
C LEU A 86 0.94 9.70 13.99
N CYS A 87 1.75 9.26 14.94
CA CYS A 87 1.86 9.86 16.27
C CYS A 87 2.29 11.34 16.19
N GLY A 88 3.23 11.68 15.29
CA GLY A 88 3.61 13.05 15.03
C GLY A 88 2.44 13.90 14.52
N ALA A 89 1.64 13.36 13.59
CA ALA A 89 0.44 14.03 13.10
C ALA A 89 -0.65 14.19 14.16
N LEU A 90 -0.73 13.24 15.11
CA LEU A 90 -1.66 13.25 16.23
C LEU A 90 -1.09 13.94 17.49
N SER A 91 0.10 14.56 17.42
CA SER A 91 0.75 15.17 18.60
C SER A 91 -0.01 16.35 19.21
N LEU A 92 -0.91 16.97 18.44
CA LEU A 92 -1.82 18.02 18.90
C LEU A 92 -3.21 17.50 19.25
N ALA A 93 -3.47 16.21 19.06
CA ALA A 93 -4.74 15.58 19.38
C ALA A 93 -4.82 15.23 20.86
N ASP A 94 -6.02 15.35 21.42
CA ASP A 94 -6.31 15.07 22.84
C ASP A 94 -6.35 13.55 23.12
N GLU A 95 -6.86 13.14 24.28
CA GLU A 95 -6.99 11.75 24.78
C GLU A 95 -7.50 10.72 23.74
N GLN A 96 -8.20 11.16 22.68
CA GLN A 96 -8.70 10.33 21.58
C GLN A 96 -7.63 9.91 20.56
N SER A 97 -6.41 10.43 20.66
CA SER A 97 -5.27 10.11 19.79
C SER A 97 -4.99 8.61 19.71
N THR A 98 -5.15 7.87 20.81
CA THR A 98 -4.93 6.41 20.83
C THR A 98 -5.93 5.66 19.94
N LEU A 99 -7.20 6.10 19.91
CA LEU A 99 -8.24 5.47 19.07
C LEU A 99 -8.09 5.83 17.60
N LEU A 100 -7.74 7.08 17.31
CA LEU A 100 -7.42 7.54 15.96
C LEU A 100 -6.19 6.82 15.42
N LEU A 101 -5.15 6.70 16.25
CA LEU A 101 -3.95 5.95 15.93
C LEU A 101 -4.36 4.51 15.63
N ARG A 102 -5.08 3.83 16.54
CA ARG A 102 -5.56 2.47 16.33
C ARG A 102 -6.35 2.30 15.04
N GLY A 103 -7.31 3.18 14.72
CA GLY A 103 -8.08 3.08 13.47
C GLY A 103 -7.25 3.30 12.19
N ALA A 104 -6.24 4.18 12.25
CA ALA A 104 -5.30 4.38 11.15
C ALA A 104 -4.38 3.18 10.97
N MET A 105 -3.99 2.60 12.10
CA MET A 105 -3.04 1.52 12.23
C MET A 105 -3.69 0.18 11.86
N ASP A 106 -4.90 -0.13 12.34
CA ASP A 106 -5.68 -1.33 11.97
C ASP A 106 -6.07 -1.36 10.46
N GLY A 107 -5.72 -0.33 9.70
CA GLY A 107 -5.89 -0.28 8.24
C GLY A 107 -7.29 0.16 7.81
N THR A 108 -8.22 0.37 8.74
CA THR A 108 -9.61 0.77 8.47
C THR A 108 -9.68 2.06 7.65
N TYR A 109 -8.88 3.07 8.01
CA TYR A 109 -8.86 4.34 7.28
C TYR A 109 -8.23 4.22 5.89
N ALA A 110 -7.16 3.45 5.75
CA ALA A 110 -6.51 3.21 4.47
C ALA A 110 -7.47 2.45 3.51
N ALA A 111 -8.14 1.41 4.00
CA ALA A 111 -9.15 0.66 3.27
C ALA A 111 -10.29 1.56 2.77
N LYS A 112 -10.79 2.46 3.63
CA LYS A 112 -11.84 3.43 3.28
C LYS A 112 -11.38 4.40 2.17
N VAL A 113 -10.17 4.95 2.27
CA VAL A 113 -9.60 5.82 1.23
C VAL A 113 -9.49 5.08 -0.10
N HIS A 114 -8.95 3.86 -0.08
CA HIS A 114 -8.82 3.04 -1.29
C HIS A 114 -10.17 2.72 -1.95
N TYR A 115 -11.17 2.41 -1.13
CA TYR A 115 -12.54 2.19 -1.58
C TYR A 115 -13.09 3.43 -2.30
N ASN A 116 -12.95 4.60 -1.68
CA ASN A 116 -13.43 5.88 -2.22
C ASN A 116 -12.74 6.21 -3.55
N ASP A 117 -11.41 6.08 -3.62
CA ASP A 117 -10.64 6.32 -4.84
C ASP A 117 -11.02 5.39 -5.99
N THR A 118 -11.23 4.10 -5.69
CA THR A 118 -11.64 3.11 -6.70
C THR A 118 -13.05 3.39 -7.20
N LYS A 119 -13.97 3.69 -6.28
CA LYS A 119 -15.34 4.09 -6.61
C LYS A 119 -15.36 5.33 -7.49
N GLU A 120 -14.57 6.37 -7.16
CA GLU A 120 -14.47 7.57 -7.99
C GLU A 120 -13.93 7.29 -9.39
N LYS A 121 -12.89 6.46 -9.52
CA LYS A 121 -12.35 6.08 -10.83
C LYS A 121 -13.40 5.39 -11.68
N ILE A 122 -14.17 4.46 -11.09
CA ILE A 122 -15.27 3.78 -11.78
C ILE A 122 -16.33 4.81 -12.20
N ILE A 123 -16.76 5.69 -11.28
CA ILE A 123 -17.72 6.77 -11.56
C ILE A 123 -17.26 7.61 -12.75
N ARG A 124 -15.99 8.03 -12.79
CA ARG A 124 -15.44 8.81 -13.91
C ARG A 124 -15.46 8.06 -15.24
N GLN A 125 -15.29 6.73 -15.20
CA GLN A 125 -15.37 5.89 -16.40
C GLN A 125 -16.80 5.70 -16.91
N ILE A 126 -17.79 5.67 -16.02
CA ILE A 126 -19.21 5.47 -16.39
C ILE A 126 -19.98 6.78 -16.56
N ALA A 127 -19.43 7.91 -16.09
CA ALA A 127 -20.06 9.22 -16.15
C ALA A 127 -20.40 9.59 -17.60
N GLY A 128 -21.69 9.84 -17.85
CA GLY A 128 -22.20 10.21 -19.18
C GLY A 128 -22.41 9.05 -20.17
N LEU A 129 -22.13 7.79 -19.77
CA LEU A 129 -22.35 6.62 -20.62
C LEU A 129 -23.71 5.94 -20.38
N TYR A 130 -24.38 6.22 -19.27
CA TYR A 130 -25.61 5.55 -18.84
C TYR A 130 -26.66 6.55 -18.36
N GLU A 131 -27.93 6.19 -18.55
CA GLU A 131 -29.08 6.88 -17.96
C GLU A 131 -29.05 6.78 -16.43
N PRO A 132 -29.52 7.81 -15.68
CA PRO A 132 -29.47 7.83 -14.21
C PRO A 132 -30.07 6.59 -13.53
N ALA A 133 -31.11 5.99 -14.11
CA ALA A 133 -31.75 4.80 -13.56
C ALA A 133 -30.93 3.50 -13.73
N ALA A 134 -30.07 3.42 -14.76
CA ALA A 134 -29.20 2.27 -15.02
C ALA A 134 -27.79 2.45 -14.43
N PHE A 135 -27.42 3.69 -14.10
CA PHE A 135 -26.11 4.07 -13.57
C PHE A 135 -25.77 3.32 -12.28
N ASP A 136 -26.69 3.28 -11.31
CA ASP A 136 -26.44 2.65 -10.01
C ASP A 136 -26.25 1.12 -10.13
N ALA A 137 -27.00 0.49 -11.04
CA ALA A 137 -26.86 -0.94 -11.30
C ALA A 137 -25.51 -1.27 -11.95
N GLU A 138 -25.05 -0.44 -12.89
CA GLU A 138 -23.74 -0.61 -13.54
C GLU A 138 -22.58 -0.28 -12.60
N LEU A 139 -22.71 0.77 -11.78
CA LEU A 139 -21.73 1.12 -10.75
C LEU A 139 -21.55 -0.04 -9.76
N LYS A 140 -22.66 -0.62 -9.28
CA LYS A 140 -22.64 -1.79 -8.42
C LYS A 140 -21.94 -2.97 -9.09
N ARG A 141 -22.31 -3.29 -10.33
CA ARG A 141 -21.70 -4.39 -11.12
C ARG A 141 -20.18 -4.23 -11.24
N ARG A 142 -19.69 -3.04 -11.58
CA ARG A 142 -18.24 -2.78 -11.73
C ARG A 142 -17.47 -2.79 -10.41
N ILE A 143 -18.10 -2.39 -9.32
CA ILE A 143 -17.51 -2.47 -7.98
C ILE A 143 -17.39 -3.93 -7.53
N GLU A 144 -18.42 -4.75 -7.79
CA GLU A 144 -18.40 -6.20 -7.52
C GLU A 144 -17.37 -6.94 -8.39
N GLU A 145 -17.20 -6.54 -9.67
CA GLU A 145 -16.13 -7.06 -10.54
C GLU A 145 -14.72 -6.80 -9.98
N LYS A 146 -14.55 -5.74 -9.18
CA LYS A 146 -13.30 -5.43 -8.50
C LYS A 146 -13.17 -6.11 -7.13
N HIS A 147 -14.08 -7.04 -6.81
CA HIS A 147 -14.13 -7.75 -5.53
C HIS A 147 -14.25 -6.82 -4.31
N LEU A 148 -14.92 -5.67 -4.49
CA LEU A 148 -15.27 -4.75 -3.41
C LEU A 148 -16.77 -4.89 -3.09
N GLU A 149 -17.14 -4.83 -1.82
CA GLU A 149 -18.57 -4.80 -1.46
C GLU A 149 -19.15 -3.38 -1.68
N TYR A 150 -20.24 -3.31 -2.45
CA TYR A 150 -20.91 -2.05 -2.72
C TYR A 150 -21.57 -1.49 -1.45
N GLY A 151 -21.26 -0.24 -1.10
CA GLY A 151 -21.80 0.44 0.08
C GLY A 151 -21.10 0.13 1.40
N ASN A 152 -20.04 -0.69 1.41
CA ASN A 152 -19.31 -1.04 2.62
C ASN A 152 -17.79 -0.75 2.48
N PRO A 153 -17.31 0.43 2.92
CA PRO A 153 -15.88 0.77 2.90
C PRO A 153 -15.02 -0.12 3.83
N GLU A 154 -15.63 -0.77 4.83
CA GLU A 154 -14.94 -1.62 5.83
C GLU A 154 -14.75 -3.06 5.34
N ALA A 155 -15.47 -3.48 4.29
CA ALA A 155 -15.35 -4.81 3.68
C ALA A 155 -14.00 -5.05 2.97
N VAL A 156 -13.20 -3.99 2.76
CA VAL A 156 -11.91 -4.05 2.06
C VAL A 156 -10.79 -4.68 2.91
N THR A 157 -11.21 -5.41 3.95
CA THR A 157 -10.50 -6.54 4.59
C THR A 157 -9.74 -6.15 5.86
N ASN A 158 -10.45 -6.14 6.99
CA ASN A 158 -9.91 -6.12 8.37
C ASN A 158 -8.90 -7.26 8.68
N SER A 159 -8.59 -8.15 7.71
CA SER A 159 -7.64 -9.25 7.82
C SER A 159 -6.23 -8.91 7.29
N GLN A 160 -5.97 -7.66 6.90
CA GLN A 160 -4.72 -7.23 6.25
C GLN A 160 -3.81 -6.38 7.15
N SER A 161 -3.97 -6.50 8.46
CA SER A 161 -3.28 -5.70 9.48
C SER A 161 -1.96 -6.31 9.96
N ASN A 162 -0.92 -6.34 9.11
CA ASN A 162 0.45 -6.63 9.59
C ASN A 162 1.42 -5.45 9.44
N TRP A 163 0.97 -4.29 8.93
CA TRP A 163 1.75 -3.04 8.69
C TRP A 163 3.09 -3.25 8.00
N SER A 164 3.23 -4.39 7.34
CA SER A 164 4.37 -4.72 6.55
C SER A 164 4.11 -4.11 5.19
N PHE A 165 4.52 -2.87 4.96
CA PHE A 165 4.50 -2.34 3.61
C PHE A 165 5.82 -2.67 2.95
N THR A 166 5.75 -3.20 1.74
CA THR A 166 6.91 -3.34 0.87
C THR A 166 6.64 -2.69 -0.45
N GLY A 167 7.69 -2.35 -1.16
CA GLY A 167 7.53 -1.66 -2.40
C GLY A 167 8.81 -1.63 -3.19
N PHE A 168 8.79 -0.86 -4.26
CA PHE A 168 9.97 -0.63 -5.05
C PHE A 168 10.05 0.82 -5.52
N PHE A 169 11.29 1.24 -5.75
CA PHE A 169 11.64 2.37 -6.57
C PHE A 169 12.27 1.86 -7.86
N ILE A 170 11.83 2.41 -8.99
CA ILE A 170 12.52 2.24 -10.26
C ILE A 170 12.94 3.62 -10.71
N ARG A 171 14.20 3.77 -11.09
CA ARG A 171 14.70 4.94 -11.79
C ARG A 171 15.35 4.53 -13.10
N SER A 172 14.76 4.95 -14.20
CA SER A 172 15.27 4.73 -15.55
C SER A 172 14.63 5.70 -16.55
N SER A 173 15.36 6.02 -17.62
CA SER A 173 14.90 6.82 -18.74
C SER A 173 13.70 6.19 -19.46
N ILE A 174 13.54 4.85 -19.41
CA ILE A 174 12.42 4.14 -20.04
C ILE A 174 11.07 4.44 -19.36
N ILE A 175 11.07 4.77 -18.07
CA ILE A 175 9.87 5.07 -17.28
C ILE A 175 9.09 6.25 -17.87
N LYS A 176 9.79 7.19 -18.55
CA LYS A 176 9.15 8.33 -19.23
C LYS A 176 8.10 7.89 -20.24
N GLN A 177 8.27 6.71 -20.82
CA GLN A 177 7.44 6.16 -21.89
C GLN A 177 6.36 5.22 -21.35
N TRP A 178 6.42 4.87 -20.07
CA TRP A 178 5.49 3.93 -19.44
C TRP A 178 4.18 4.63 -19.12
N ARG A 179 3.19 4.47 -20.01
CA ARG A 179 1.81 4.90 -19.80
C ARG A 179 0.92 3.68 -19.55
N GLY A 180 0.20 3.68 -18.43
CA GLY A 180 -0.73 2.61 -18.10
C GLY A 180 -0.08 1.30 -17.66
N VAL A 181 1.11 1.36 -17.07
CA VAL A 181 1.76 0.17 -16.50
C VAL A 181 0.94 -0.36 -15.34
N GLN A 182 0.70 -1.67 -15.38
CA GLN A 182 0.12 -2.40 -14.26
C GLN A 182 1.24 -3.07 -13.48
N VAL A 183 1.17 -2.93 -12.15
CA VAL A 183 2.07 -3.61 -11.24
C VAL A 183 1.30 -4.77 -10.63
N ILE A 184 1.80 -5.98 -10.82
CA ILE A 184 1.33 -7.15 -10.13
C ILE A 184 2.42 -7.55 -9.15
N ALA A 185 2.12 -7.36 -7.87
CA ALA A 185 2.97 -7.79 -6.78
C ALA A 185 2.38 -9.05 -6.16
N SER A 186 3.20 -10.00 -5.75
CA SER A 186 2.75 -11.22 -5.09
C SER A 186 3.66 -11.63 -3.94
N GLY A 187 3.09 -12.32 -2.97
CA GLY A 187 3.78 -12.78 -1.78
C GLY A 187 3.10 -13.97 -1.13
N PHE A 188 3.78 -14.57 -0.15
CA PHE A 188 3.23 -15.66 0.65
C PHE A 188 2.51 -15.10 1.87
N ASP A 189 1.28 -15.54 2.11
CA ASP A 189 0.60 -15.36 3.40
C ASP A 189 1.12 -16.33 4.46
N ASP A 190 0.65 -16.18 5.70
CA ASP A 190 0.96 -17.07 6.83
C ASP A 190 0.63 -18.55 6.53
N ASP A 191 -0.37 -18.78 5.67
CA ASP A 191 -0.74 -20.11 5.15
C ASP A 191 0.18 -20.62 4.03
N ASN A 192 1.27 -19.91 3.74
CA ASN A 192 2.23 -20.17 2.69
C ASN A 192 1.62 -20.24 1.27
N GLN A 193 0.46 -19.61 1.08
CA GLN A 193 -0.20 -19.49 -0.22
C GLN A 193 0.30 -18.24 -0.94
N HIS A 194 0.62 -18.41 -2.23
CA HIS A 194 1.03 -17.30 -3.08
C HIS A 194 -0.22 -16.51 -3.52
N ARG A 195 -0.33 -15.27 -3.06
CA ARG A 195 -1.47 -14.39 -3.35
C ARG A 195 -1.00 -13.03 -3.88
N PRO A 196 -1.78 -12.39 -4.74
CA PRO A 196 -1.49 -11.03 -5.18
C PRO A 196 -1.55 -10.09 -3.97
N ARG A 197 -0.54 -9.21 -3.87
CA ARG A 197 -0.48 -8.12 -2.90
C ARG A 197 -1.18 -6.90 -3.48
N ARG A 198 -1.93 -6.22 -2.63
CA ARG A 198 -2.64 -5.01 -3.03
C ARG A 198 -1.62 -3.90 -3.24
N VAL A 199 -1.66 -3.28 -4.42
CA VAL A 199 -0.93 -2.04 -4.68
C VAL A 199 -1.69 -0.90 -3.99
N VAL A 200 -1.07 -0.37 -2.94
CA VAL A 200 -1.61 0.70 -2.10
C VAL A 200 -1.39 2.05 -2.76
N ARG A 201 -0.20 2.23 -3.37
CA ARG A 201 0.17 3.47 -4.03
C ARG A 201 1.11 3.20 -5.18
N LEU A 202 0.77 3.74 -6.35
CA LEU A 202 1.62 3.71 -7.53
C LEU A 202 1.65 5.11 -8.13
N MET A 203 2.84 5.69 -8.27
CA MET A 203 2.98 7.01 -8.88
C MET A 203 4.37 7.24 -9.47
N ASN A 204 4.44 8.18 -10.41
CA ASN A 204 5.70 8.72 -10.88
C ASN A 204 6.12 9.87 -9.98
N LEU A 205 7.30 9.75 -9.35
CA LEU A 205 7.90 10.81 -8.54
C LEU A 205 8.58 11.87 -9.41
N SER A 206 9.09 11.43 -10.56
CA SER A 206 9.66 12.27 -11.62
C SER A 206 9.44 11.56 -12.96
N ALA A 207 9.81 12.21 -14.07
CA ALA A 207 9.65 11.60 -15.40
C ALA A 207 10.40 10.25 -15.54
N ASP A 208 11.52 10.12 -14.84
CA ASP A 208 12.44 8.99 -14.83
C ASP A 208 12.34 8.11 -13.57
N THR A 209 11.45 8.41 -12.61
CA THR A 209 11.36 7.67 -11.33
C THR A 209 9.93 7.27 -11.01
N MET A 210 9.71 5.98 -10.78
CA MET A 210 8.45 5.39 -10.32
C MET A 210 8.59 4.87 -8.90
N PHE A 211 7.52 5.03 -8.13
CA PHE A 211 7.37 4.51 -6.77
C PHE A 211 6.12 3.65 -6.69
N CYS A 212 6.29 2.46 -6.11
CA CYS A 212 5.19 1.56 -5.81
C CYS A 212 5.26 1.15 -4.33
N LEU A 213 4.11 1.18 -3.66
CA LEU A 213 3.88 0.68 -2.32
C LEU A 213 2.81 -0.38 -2.39
N CYS A 214 3.11 -1.55 -1.83
CA CYS A 214 2.20 -2.67 -1.70
C CYS A 214 2.01 -3.01 -0.23
N GLU A 215 0.83 -3.54 0.07
CA GLU A 215 0.51 -4.08 1.38
C GLU A 215 1.01 -5.52 1.48
N GLY A 216 1.67 -5.83 2.59
CA GLY A 216 2.35 -7.11 2.83
C GLY A 216 3.78 -7.15 2.32
N VAL A 217 4.43 -8.29 2.52
CA VAL A 217 5.78 -8.57 2.00
C VAL A 217 5.70 -9.09 0.57
N ILE A 218 6.34 -8.37 -0.34
CA ILE A 218 6.54 -8.76 -1.74
C ILE A 218 7.63 -9.83 -1.80
N LYS A 219 7.38 -10.91 -2.55
CA LYS A 219 8.38 -11.90 -2.94
C LYS A 219 8.66 -11.89 -4.43
N ASP A 220 7.63 -11.63 -5.23
CA ASP A 220 7.73 -11.52 -6.68
C ASP A 220 6.96 -10.28 -7.18
N THR A 221 7.44 -9.70 -8.27
CA THR A 221 6.84 -8.50 -8.88
C THR A 221 6.99 -8.56 -10.38
N SER A 222 5.86 -8.57 -11.08
CA SER A 222 5.80 -8.39 -12.52
C SER A 222 5.25 -7.01 -12.90
N LEU A 223 5.79 -6.47 -13.98
CA LEU A 223 5.39 -5.20 -14.58
C LEU A 223 4.79 -5.52 -15.93
N ASP A 224 3.47 -5.44 -16.00
CA ASP A 224 2.74 -5.70 -17.24
C ASP A 224 2.47 -4.36 -17.94
N LEU A 225 2.98 -4.27 -19.18
CA LEU A 225 2.71 -3.14 -20.05
C LEU A 225 1.61 -3.55 -21.01
N ASP A 226 0.38 -3.13 -20.73
CA ASP A 226 -0.80 -3.51 -21.51
C ASP A 226 -0.77 -3.04 -22.99
N ASN A 227 0.23 -2.25 -23.42
CA ASN A 227 0.35 -1.79 -24.80
C ASN A 227 1.80 -1.49 -25.23
N LEU A 228 2.58 -2.51 -25.57
CA LEU A 228 3.88 -2.32 -26.24
C LEU A 228 3.89 -2.87 -27.67
N THR A 229 4.11 -1.98 -28.64
CA THR A 229 4.53 -2.34 -30.00
C THR A 229 5.96 -2.89 -29.98
N GLY A 230 6.23 -3.87 -30.86
CA GLY A 230 7.35 -4.83 -30.79
C GLY A 230 8.77 -4.30 -30.57
N ASP A 231 9.09 -3.06 -30.95
CA ASP A 231 10.44 -2.49 -30.76
C ASP A 231 10.79 -2.19 -29.29
N MET A 232 9.81 -2.03 -28.41
CA MET A 232 10.10 -1.80 -26.98
C MET A 232 10.54 -3.08 -26.27
N TYR A 233 10.12 -4.26 -26.74
CA TYR A 233 10.36 -5.56 -26.08
C TYR A 233 11.86 -5.92 -25.98
N ASP A 234 12.68 -5.53 -26.97
CA ASP A 234 14.12 -5.84 -26.98
C ASP A 234 14.93 -5.01 -25.98
N THR A 235 14.43 -3.82 -25.59
CA THR A 235 15.06 -3.01 -24.52
C THR A 235 14.84 -3.64 -23.13
N PHE A 236 13.75 -4.41 -22.95
CA PHE A 236 13.40 -5.06 -21.68
C PHE A 236 14.22 -6.29 -21.35
N LYS A 237 14.85 -6.96 -22.35
CA LYS A 237 15.71 -8.13 -22.09
C LYS A 237 16.89 -7.82 -21.16
N GLY A 238 17.36 -6.57 -21.13
CA GLY A 238 18.41 -6.12 -20.21
C GLY A 238 17.95 -5.94 -18.76
N LEU A 239 16.64 -5.79 -18.52
CA LEU A 239 16.03 -5.63 -17.19
C LEU A 239 15.62 -6.97 -16.57
N GLY A 240 15.34 -8.00 -17.38
CA GLY A 240 14.99 -9.34 -16.89
C GLY A 240 16.06 -9.97 -15.98
N SER A 241 17.33 -9.60 -16.14
CA SER A 241 18.42 -10.05 -15.27
C SER A 241 18.44 -9.40 -13.88
N TYR A 242 17.68 -8.32 -13.68
CA TYR A 242 17.58 -7.62 -12.38
C TYR A 242 16.42 -8.13 -11.50
N LEU A 243 15.43 -8.81 -12.08
CA LEU A 243 14.22 -9.27 -11.37
C LEU A 243 14.41 -10.61 -10.63
N GLU A 244 15.46 -11.39 -10.93
CA GLU A 244 15.68 -12.73 -10.33
C GLU A 244 16.40 -12.73 -8.97
N LYS A 245 16.75 -11.58 -8.37
CA LYS A 245 17.36 -11.56 -7.03
C LYS A 245 16.31 -11.37 -5.94
N SER A 246 15.72 -12.50 -5.56
CA SER A 246 14.86 -12.67 -4.38
C SER A 246 15.52 -12.13 -3.12
N VAL A 247 14.73 -11.45 -2.28
CA VAL A 247 15.09 -11.10 -0.91
C VAL A 247 14.96 -12.37 -0.05
N ASP A 248 16.10 -12.93 0.35
CA ASP A 248 16.16 -13.87 1.47
C ASP A 248 15.64 -13.15 2.72
N ALA A 249 14.72 -13.79 3.43
CA ALA A 249 14.20 -13.27 4.69
C ALA A 249 15.36 -13.07 5.68
N PRO A 250 15.30 -12.06 6.58
CA PRO A 250 16.26 -11.98 7.66
C PRO A 250 16.20 -13.30 8.45
N ALA A 251 17.35 -13.94 8.60
CA ALA A 251 17.49 -15.13 9.42
C ALA A 251 16.95 -14.82 10.82
N GLN A 252 16.03 -15.65 11.30
CA GLN A 252 15.70 -15.66 12.71
C GLN A 252 16.91 -16.23 13.45
N ASP A 253 17.73 -15.35 14.02
CA ASP A 253 18.73 -15.74 15.00
C ASP A 253 18.03 -16.09 16.32
N ASN A 254 18.29 -17.32 16.79
CA ASN A 254 17.89 -17.86 18.09
C ASN A 254 18.61 -17.19 19.26
#